data_AF-A0A8X6RPN0-F1
#
_entry.id   AF-A0A8X6RPN0-F1
#
_cell.length_a   1.000
_cell.length_b   1.000
_cell.length_c   1.000
_cell.angle_alpha   90.00
_cell.angle_beta   90.00
_cell.angle_gamma   90.00
#
_symmetry.space_group_name_H-M   'P 1'
#
loop_
_entity.id
_entity.type
_entity.pdbx_description
1 polymer ?
#
loop_
_entity_poly.entity_id
_entity_poly.type
_entity_poly.pdbx_seq_one_letter_code
_entity_poly.pdbx_strand_id
1 'polypeptide(L)'
;MSFLLKGKKEDLLELATELGLEATVDMTKQMLKNLITKSAGYNEEDTKLMYEEVHIFFNGWIEGLDVETFDLMIADQMKKRAPVEFKERHLHEWPSINCPVELAKT
;
A
#
# COMPACT_ATOMS: atom_id res chain seq x y z
N MET A 1 -11.60 -1.59 15.38
CA MET A 1 -11.68 -1.57 13.90
C MET A 1 -10.51 -2.40 13.39
N SER A 2 -10.73 -3.60 12.85
CA SER A 2 -9.61 -4.48 12.47
C SER A 2 -8.85 -3.88 11.29
N PHE A 3 -7.61 -3.43 11.51
CA PHE A 3 -6.72 -2.83 10.50
C PHE A 3 -6.51 -3.73 9.27
N LEU A 4 -6.46 -5.04 9.50
CA LEU A 4 -6.38 -6.06 8.46
C LEU A 4 -7.60 -6.07 7.51
N LEU A 5 -8.74 -5.45 7.87
CA LEU A 5 -9.94 -5.44 7.03
C LEU A 5 -9.71 -4.76 5.68
N LYS A 6 -8.81 -3.77 5.65
CA LYS A 6 -8.51 -2.93 4.49
C LYS A 6 -7.42 -3.48 3.56
N GLY A 7 -6.51 -4.35 4.03
CA GLY A 7 -5.40 -4.91 3.21
C GLY A 7 -5.89 -5.70 1.99
N LYS A 8 -5.10 -5.84 0.92
CA LYS A 8 -5.50 -6.64 -0.25
C LYS A 8 -5.41 -8.15 0.05
N LYS A 9 -5.99 -9.00 -0.81
CA LYS A 9 -5.95 -10.45 -0.56
C LYS A 9 -4.51 -10.97 -0.68
N GLU A 10 -3.77 -10.43 -1.62
CA GLU A 10 -2.37 -10.76 -1.91
C GLU A 10 -1.48 -10.41 -0.71
N ASP A 11 -1.57 -9.17 -0.21
CA ASP A 11 -0.81 -8.71 0.96
C ASP A 11 -1.13 -9.56 2.21
N LEU A 12 -2.39 -9.96 2.40
CA LEU A 12 -2.80 -10.81 3.52
C LEU A 12 -2.29 -12.25 3.38
N LEU A 13 -2.16 -12.75 2.15
CA LEU A 13 -1.60 -14.07 1.88
C LEU A 13 -0.09 -14.06 2.17
N GLU A 14 0.62 -13.06 1.67
CA GLU A 14 2.06 -12.86 1.92
C GLU A 14 2.35 -12.78 3.42
N LEU A 15 1.62 -11.92 4.15
CA LEU A 15 1.76 -11.79 5.60
C LEU A 15 1.50 -13.13 6.32
N ALA A 16 0.47 -13.87 5.93
CA ALA A 16 0.18 -15.16 6.56
C ALA A 16 1.29 -16.19 6.29
N THR A 17 1.88 -16.18 5.09
CA THR A 17 3.04 -17.02 4.75
C THR A 17 4.29 -16.62 5.54
N GLU A 18 4.56 -15.32 5.70
CA GLU A 18 5.69 -14.83 6.53
C GLU A 18 5.54 -15.21 8.00
N LEU A 19 4.31 -15.20 8.51
CA LEU A 19 3.99 -15.68 9.86
C LEU A 19 4.07 -17.22 10.00
N GLY A 20 4.43 -17.94 8.94
CA GLY A 20 4.55 -19.40 8.94
C GLY A 20 3.20 -20.13 9.04
N LEU A 21 2.10 -19.46 8.71
CA LEU A 21 0.76 -20.04 8.70
C LEU A 21 0.53 -20.80 7.39
N GLU A 22 -0.22 -21.90 7.43
CA GLU A 22 -0.63 -22.65 6.22
C GLU A 22 -1.68 -21.87 5.42
N ALA A 23 -1.25 -20.79 4.78
CA ALA A 23 -2.08 -19.92 3.97
C ALA A 23 -2.01 -20.33 2.50
N THR A 24 -3.17 -20.54 1.88
CA THR A 24 -3.28 -20.98 0.49
C THR A 24 -4.01 -19.95 -0.37
N VAL A 25 -3.70 -19.95 -1.67
CA VAL A 25 -4.20 -18.94 -2.63
C VAL A 25 -5.73 -19.01 -2.81
N ASP A 26 -6.33 -20.17 -2.57
CA ASP A 26 -7.79 -20.38 -2.62
C ASP A 26 -8.54 -19.78 -1.42
N MET A 27 -7.84 -19.48 -0.32
CA MET A 27 -8.49 -18.89 0.86
C MET A 27 -9.15 -17.55 0.55
N THR A 28 -10.31 -17.31 1.16
CA THR A 28 -10.97 -16.02 1.05
C THR A 28 -10.26 -14.97 1.90
N LYS A 29 -10.44 -13.70 1.54
CA LYS A 29 -9.92 -12.57 2.33
C LYS A 29 -10.33 -12.62 3.81
N GLN A 30 -11.53 -13.12 4.11
CA GLN A 30 -12.00 -13.28 5.50
C GLN A 30 -11.33 -14.45 6.21
N MET A 31 -11.08 -15.56 5.52
CA MET A 31 -10.38 -16.71 6.08
C MET A 31 -8.93 -16.36 6.43
N LEU A 32 -8.21 -15.68 5.55
CA LEU A 32 -6.83 -15.20 5.80
C LEU A 32 -6.77 -14.28 7.02
N LYS A 33 -7.72 -13.34 7.15
CA LYS A 33 -7.81 -12.46 8.33
C LYS A 33 -7.99 -13.25 9.61
N ASN A 34 -8.95 -14.17 9.62
CA ASN A 34 -9.23 -15.00 10.80
C ASN A 34 -8.03 -15.89 11.16
N LEU A 35 -7.24 -16.32 10.17
CA LEU A 35 -6.03 -17.11 10.39
C LEU A 35 -4.94 -16.26 11.07
N ILE A 36 -4.70 -15.05 10.56
CA ILE A 36 -3.72 -14.11 11.12
C ILE A 36 -4.13 -13.68 12.52
N THR A 37 -5.39 -13.25 12.72
CA THR A 37 -5.83 -12.70 14.02
C THR A 37 -5.91 -13.74 15.14
N LYS A 38 -6.00 -15.03 14.79
CA LYS A 38 -5.99 -16.14 15.75
C LYS A 38 -4.60 -16.73 15.97
N SER A 39 -3.60 -16.31 15.20
CA SER A 39 -2.23 -16.79 15.37
C SER A 39 -1.66 -16.31 16.71
N ALA A 40 -0.81 -17.14 17.34
CA ALA A 40 -0.17 -16.79 18.60
C ALA A 40 0.79 -15.59 18.48
N GLY A 41 1.23 -15.27 17.26
CA GLY A 41 2.09 -14.13 16.96
C GLY A 41 1.35 -12.81 16.70
N TYR A 42 0.02 -12.82 16.65
CA TYR A 42 -0.78 -11.61 16.42
C TYR A 42 -1.23 -10.99 17.74
N ASN A 43 -0.78 -9.76 17.98
CA ASN A 43 -1.27 -8.92 19.07
C ASN A 43 -1.86 -7.64 18.47
N GLU A 44 -3.15 -7.41 18.72
CA GLU A 44 -3.86 -6.24 18.22
C GLU A 44 -3.31 -4.93 18.83
N GLU A 45 -2.88 -4.96 20.10
CA GLU A 45 -2.34 -3.78 20.77
C GLU A 45 -0.95 -3.41 20.21
N ASP A 46 -0.08 -4.41 20.00
CA ASP A 46 1.25 -4.17 19.40
C ASP A 46 1.11 -3.66 17.95
N THR A 47 0.17 -4.21 17.20
CA THR A 47 -0.13 -3.77 15.82
C THR A 47 -0.62 -2.32 15.81
N LYS A 48 -1.45 -1.95 16.78
CA LYS A 48 -1.96 -0.58 16.93
C LYS A 48 -0.84 0.38 17.33
N LEU A 49 0.00 0.00 18.29
CA LEU A 49 1.16 0.80 18.70
C LEU A 49 2.11 1.04 17.54
N MET A 50 2.46 0.00 16.77
CA MET A 50 3.28 0.14 15.58
C MET A 50 2.66 1.11 14.56
N TYR A 51 1.34 1.01 14.32
CA TYR A 51 0.65 1.93 13.44
C TYR A 51 0.73 3.38 13.94
N GLU A 52 0.48 3.60 15.24
CA GLU A 52 0.55 4.93 15.85
C GLU A 52 1.97 5.52 15.78
N GLU A 53 3.00 4.74 16.08
CA GLU A 53 4.40 5.17 15.99
C GLU A 53 4.78 5.58 14.56
N VAL A 54 4.48 4.72 13.58
CA VAL A 54 4.73 5.02 12.16
C VAL A 54 3.94 6.25 11.73
N HIS A 55 2.69 6.38 12.17
CA HIS A 55 1.84 7.53 11.84
C HIS A 55 2.41 8.83 12.39
N ILE A 56 2.81 8.86 13.66
CA ILE A 56 3.39 10.03 14.31
C ILE A 56 4.72 10.41 13.64
N PHE A 57 5.60 9.43 13.44
CA PHE A 57 6.89 9.65 12.78
C PHE A 57 6.71 10.22 11.37
N PHE A 58 5.84 9.60 10.58
CA PHE A 58 5.64 9.99 9.19
C PHE A 58 5.00 11.38 9.08
N ASN A 59 4.01 11.71 9.93
CA ASN A 59 3.41 13.04 9.96
C ASN A 59 4.42 14.10 10.39
N GLY A 60 5.22 13.84 11.43
CA GLY A 60 6.26 14.77 11.85
C GLY A 60 7.32 14.99 10.77
N TRP A 61 7.62 13.97 9.97
CA TRP A 61 8.52 14.10 8.83
C TRP A 61 7.91 14.90 7.68
N ILE A 62 6.63 14.68 7.35
CA ILE A 62 5.88 15.47 6.36
C ILE A 62 5.85 16.95 6.75
N GLU A 63 5.51 17.23 8.01
CA GLU A 63 5.46 18.59 8.55
C GLU A 63 6.86 19.23 8.55
N GLY A 64 7.89 18.51 8.99
CA GLY A 64 9.26 19.01 9.04
C GLY A 64 9.90 19.25 7.67
N LEU A 65 9.45 18.53 6.63
CA LEU A 65 9.88 18.71 5.25
C LEU A 65 9.02 19.73 4.47
N ASP A 66 7.99 20.30 5.11
CA ASP A 66 7.04 21.24 4.49
C ASP A 66 6.48 20.71 3.15
N VAL A 67 6.06 19.44 3.17
CA VAL A 67 5.55 18.79 1.96
C VAL A 67 4.16 19.34 1.62
N GLU A 68 4.12 20.31 0.70
CA GLU A 68 2.87 20.93 0.23
C GLU A 68 2.04 20.00 -0.66
N THR A 69 2.71 19.14 -1.44
CA THR A 69 2.05 18.24 -2.40
C THR A 69 2.75 16.88 -2.46
N PHE A 70 1.98 15.83 -2.76
CA PHE A 70 2.49 14.48 -2.97
C PHE A 70 2.62 14.14 -4.46
N ASP A 71 2.92 15.14 -5.30
CA ASP A 71 2.83 15.05 -6.76
C ASP A 71 3.64 13.90 -7.35
N LEU A 72 4.88 13.68 -6.88
CA LEU A 72 5.70 12.55 -7.32
C LEU A 72 5.06 11.20 -6.96
N MET A 73 4.50 11.09 -5.77
CA MET A 73 3.87 9.87 -5.27
C MET A 73 2.56 9.58 -6.01
N ILE A 74 1.77 10.62 -6.25
CA ILE A 74 0.51 10.55 -7.02
C ILE A 74 0.82 10.19 -8.48
N ALA A 75 1.82 10.84 -9.09
CA ALA A 75 2.24 10.56 -10.47
C ALA A 75 2.74 9.11 -10.61
N ASP A 76 3.54 8.62 -9.67
CA ASP A 76 3.99 7.22 -9.65
C ASP A 76 2.80 6.24 -9.56
N GLN A 77 1.82 6.50 -8.69
CA GLN A 77 0.61 5.67 -8.58
C GLN A 77 -0.26 5.72 -9.85
N MET A 78 -0.38 6.87 -10.50
CA MET A 78 -1.06 7.01 -11.78
C MET A 78 -0.33 6.24 -12.89
N LYS A 79 1.01 6.35 -12.97
CA LYS A 79 1.83 5.60 -13.92
C LYS A 79 1.68 4.08 -13.76
N LYS A 80 1.61 3.58 -12.52
CA LYS A 80 1.39 2.15 -12.23
C LYS A 80 0.03 1.63 -12.69
N ARG A 81 -0.98 2.51 -12.76
CA ARG A 81 -2.36 2.17 -13.18
C ARG A 81 -2.66 2.50 -14.63
N ALA A 82 -1.73 3.14 -15.34
CA ALA A 82 -1.92 3.55 -16.70
C ALA A 82 -2.07 2.34 -17.65
N PRO A 83 -3.01 2.38 -18.61
CA PRO A 83 -3.09 1.38 -19.66
C PRO A 83 -1.78 1.27 -20.46
N VAL A 84 -1.50 0.09 -21.00
CA VAL A 84 -0.25 -0.17 -21.73
C VAL A 84 -0.17 0.72 -22.97
N GLU A 85 -1.29 0.90 -23.68
CA GLU A 85 -1.40 1.71 -24.89
C GLU A 85 -1.09 3.19 -24.62
N PHE A 86 -1.49 3.67 -23.44
CA PHE A 86 -1.19 5.03 -22.99
C PHE A 86 0.31 5.20 -22.71
N LYS A 87 0.91 4.23 -22.02
CA LYS A 87 2.34 4.23 -21.72
C LYS A 87 3.20 4.15 -22.99
N GLU A 88 2.79 3.34 -23.96
CA GLU A 88 3.50 3.20 -25.25
C GLU A 88 3.47 4.52 -26.05
N ARG A 89 2.33 5.23 -26.05
CA ARG A 89 2.21 6.54 -26.70
C ARG A 89 3.19 7.58 -26.13
N HIS A 90 3.47 7.50 -24.83
CA HIS A 90 4.33 8.44 -24.12
C HIS A 90 5.68 7.84 -23.71
N LEU A 91 6.13 6.74 -24.35
CA LEU A 91 7.27 5.95 -23.88
C LEU A 91 8.55 6.77 -23.67
N HIS A 92 8.83 7.72 -24.57
CA HIS A 92 10.01 8.57 -24.53
C HIS A 92 9.97 9.61 -23.40
N GLU A 93 8.78 10.09 -23.05
CA GLU A 93 8.57 11.12 -22.03
C GLU A 93 8.19 10.52 -20.67
N TRP A 94 7.80 9.25 -20.64
CA TRP A 94 7.31 8.52 -19.46
C TRP A 94 8.21 8.64 -18.22
N PRO A 95 9.55 8.55 -18.32
CA PRO A 95 10.42 8.69 -17.15
C PRO A 95 10.40 10.12 -16.57
N SER A 96 10.09 11.12 -17.39
CA SER A 96 10.18 12.54 -17.07
C SER A 96 8.89 13.12 -16.50
N ILE A 97 7.74 12.48 -16.73
CA ILE A 97 6.43 12.97 -16.24
C ILE A 97 6.35 12.83 -14.72
N ASN A 98 6.58 13.90 -13.99
CA ASN A 98 6.61 13.88 -12.52
C ASN A 98 5.41 14.59 -11.88
N CYS A 99 4.51 15.13 -12.70
CA CYS A 99 3.33 15.86 -12.27
C CYS A 99 2.05 15.07 -12.58
N PRO A 100 1.15 14.86 -11.59
CA PRO A 100 -0.15 14.21 -11.81
C PRO A 100 -1.03 14.93 -12.83
N VAL A 101 -0.95 16.26 -12.87
CA VAL A 101 -1.75 17.09 -13.76
C VAL A 101 -1.39 16.86 -15.23
N GLU A 102 -0.12 16.59 -15.53
CA GLU A 102 0.33 16.24 -16.88
C GLU A 102 -0.23 14.89 -17.32
N LEU A 103 -0.25 13.89 -16.42
CA LEU A 103 -0.85 12.58 -16.69
C LEU A 103 -2.37 12.63 -16.89
N ALA A 104 -3.06 13.64 -16.36
CA ALA A 104 -4.51 13.78 -16.46
C ALA A 104 -4.99 14.55 -17.71
N LYS A 105 -4.09 15.20 -18.46
CA LYS A 105 -4.42 16.10 -19.58
C LYS A 105 -4.53 15.42 -20.95
N THR A 106 -4.42 14.09 -21.03
CA THR A 106 -4.24 13.33 -22.27
C THR A 106 -5.45 12.48 -22.66
#